data_AF-A0A2X3IVN9-F1
#
_entry.id   AF-A0A2X3IVN9-F1
#
_cell.length_a   1.000
_cell.length_b   1.000
_cell.length_c   1.000
_cell.angle_alpha   90.00
_cell.angle_beta   90.00
_cell.angle_gamma   90.00
#
_symmetry.space_group_name_H-M   'P 1'
#
loop_
_entity.id
_entity.type
_entity.pdbx_description
1 polymer ?
#
loop_
_entity_poly.entity_id
_entity_poly.type
_entity_poly.pdbx_seq_one_letter_code
_entity_poly.pdbx_strand_id
1 'polypeptide(L)'
;MQIDVSHMNEKAFWDTAHHATSPLVATHSNAHALCPQPRNLTDQQLRAIRDSGGVVGVNFGNAFLRADGRRDSDTPLTTIVRHIDYLINIMGEDHVALGSDFDGITLPDELGDVAGLPRLINTLRASGYDQLVLDKLLWRNWLRVLKNVWQQ
;
A
#
# COMPACT_ATOMS: atom_id res chain seq x y z
N MET A 1 -6.79 -19.11 -3.65
CA MET A 1 -5.39 -18.72 -3.34
C MET A 1 -5.27 -17.23 -3.64
N GLN A 2 -4.63 -16.45 -2.76
CA GLN A 2 -4.46 -15.01 -3.02
C GLN A 2 -3.32 -14.80 -4.02
N ILE A 3 -3.55 -13.98 -5.04
CA ILE A 3 -2.53 -13.55 -6.00
C ILE A 3 -1.95 -12.22 -5.51
N ASP A 4 -0.64 -12.18 -5.31
CA ASP A 4 0.10 -10.98 -4.96
C ASP A 4 0.88 -10.47 -6.19
N VAL A 5 0.58 -9.24 -6.61
CA VAL A 5 1.19 -8.59 -7.78
C VAL A 5 2.39 -7.72 -7.42
N SER A 6 2.73 -7.61 -6.13
CA SER A 6 4.00 -7.06 -5.68
C SER A 6 5.17 -7.74 -6.41
N HIS A 7 6.11 -6.93 -6.94
CA HIS A 7 7.33 -7.32 -7.70
C HIS A 7 7.10 -7.74 -9.14
N MET A 8 5.86 -7.93 -9.58
CA MET A 8 5.59 -8.16 -10.99
C MET A 8 6.02 -6.95 -11.81
N ASN A 9 6.64 -7.23 -12.96
CA ASN A 9 6.75 -6.19 -13.98
C ASN A 9 5.37 -5.87 -14.55
N GLU A 10 5.26 -4.77 -15.31
CA GLU A 10 3.97 -4.31 -15.83
C GLU A 10 3.28 -5.34 -16.73
N LYS A 11 4.04 -6.06 -17.57
CA LYS A 11 3.48 -7.11 -18.44
C LYS A 11 2.85 -8.24 -17.60
N ALA A 12 3.57 -8.75 -16.62
CA ALA A 12 3.09 -9.82 -15.74
C ALA A 12 1.89 -9.36 -14.89
N PHE A 13 1.86 -8.09 -14.46
CA PHE A 13 0.69 -7.50 -13.82
C PHE A 13 -0.55 -7.57 -14.73
N TRP A 14 -0.44 -7.12 -15.99
CA TRP A 14 -1.58 -7.09 -16.90
C TRP A 14 -2.02 -8.47 -17.36
N ASP A 15 -1.08 -9.38 -17.60
CA ASP A 15 -1.38 -10.79 -17.88
C ASP A 15 -2.13 -11.42 -16.70
N THR A 16 -1.70 -11.14 -15.46
CA THR A 16 -2.40 -11.58 -14.24
C THR A 16 -3.80 -10.97 -14.12
N ALA A 17 -3.92 -9.66 -14.32
CA ALA A 17 -5.20 -8.95 -14.25
C ALA A 17 -6.22 -9.46 -15.29
N HIS A 18 -5.74 -9.91 -16.45
CA HIS A 18 -6.58 -10.49 -17.50
C HIS A 18 -7.13 -11.88 -17.12
N HIS A 19 -6.36 -12.68 -16.38
CA HIS A 19 -6.71 -14.07 -16.06
C HIS A 19 -7.26 -14.29 -14.65
N ALA A 20 -7.01 -13.38 -13.71
CA ALA A 20 -7.40 -13.54 -12.33
C ALA A 20 -8.92 -13.56 -12.15
N THR A 21 -9.42 -14.58 -11.44
CA THR A 21 -10.82 -14.69 -11.02
C THR A 21 -11.02 -14.29 -9.55
N SER A 22 -9.93 -13.97 -8.85
CA SER A 22 -9.91 -13.48 -7.46
C SER A 22 -9.41 -12.03 -7.43
N PRO A 23 -9.72 -11.26 -6.37
CA PRO A 23 -9.20 -9.91 -6.23
C PRO A 23 -7.68 -9.82 -6.34
N LEU A 24 -7.19 -8.83 -7.07
CA LEU A 24 -5.76 -8.53 -7.17
C LEU A 24 -5.30 -7.88 -5.86
N VAL A 25 -4.14 -8.28 -5.35
CA VAL A 25 -3.54 -7.68 -4.15
C VAL A 25 -2.13 -7.26 -4.45
N ALA A 26 -1.76 -6.05 -4.06
CA ALA A 26 -0.35 -5.70 -3.92
C ALA A 26 -0.04 -5.60 -2.43
N THR A 27 0.69 -6.56 -1.89
CA THR A 27 0.98 -6.67 -0.44
C THR A 27 1.80 -5.51 0.11
N HIS A 28 2.70 -4.93 -0.69
CA HIS A 28 3.63 -3.86 -0.32
C HIS A 28 4.06 -3.08 -1.56
N SER A 29 3.28 -2.09 -1.99
CA SER A 29 3.58 -1.22 -3.13
C SER A 29 3.01 0.19 -2.93
N ASN A 30 3.64 1.20 -3.54
CA ASN A 30 3.23 2.60 -3.40
C ASN A 30 2.80 3.21 -4.75
N ALA A 31 2.60 4.54 -4.78
CA ALA A 31 2.17 5.28 -5.96
C ALA A 31 3.35 5.71 -6.84
N HIS A 32 3.37 5.28 -8.10
CA HIS A 32 4.42 5.64 -9.05
C HIS A 32 4.44 7.16 -9.32
N ALA A 33 3.28 7.81 -9.32
CA ALA A 33 3.16 9.25 -9.53
C ALA A 33 3.87 10.10 -8.46
N LEU A 34 4.04 9.57 -7.23
CA LEU A 34 4.73 10.26 -6.14
C LEU A 34 6.20 9.86 -6.02
N CYS A 35 6.52 8.63 -6.40
CA CYS A 35 7.86 8.06 -6.37
C CYS A 35 8.03 7.17 -7.61
N PRO A 36 8.70 7.64 -8.68
CA PRO A 36 8.78 6.97 -9.98
C PRO A 36 9.80 5.82 -9.96
N GLN A 37 9.53 4.82 -9.13
CA GLN A 37 10.25 3.57 -9.06
C GLN A 37 9.48 2.48 -9.80
N PRO A 38 10.13 1.57 -10.55
CA PRO A 38 9.47 0.45 -11.22
C PRO A 38 8.68 -0.45 -10.27
N ARG A 39 8.98 -0.38 -8.97
CA ARG A 39 8.29 -1.14 -7.93
C ARG A 39 6.93 -0.56 -7.54
N ASN A 40 6.69 0.71 -7.82
CA ASN A 40 5.45 1.40 -7.51
C ASN A 40 4.43 1.27 -8.65
N LEU A 41 3.15 1.34 -8.27
CA LEU A 41 2.03 1.10 -9.17
C LEU A 41 1.64 2.38 -9.91
N THR A 42 1.39 2.26 -11.21
CA THR A 42 0.77 3.32 -12.00
C THR A 42 -0.70 3.47 -11.61
N ASP A 43 -1.29 4.63 -11.90
CA ASP A 43 -2.71 4.87 -11.62
C ASP A 43 -3.62 3.86 -12.33
N GLN A 44 -3.21 3.36 -13.50
CA GLN A 44 -3.96 2.33 -14.22
C GLN A 44 -3.94 1.00 -13.47
N GLN A 45 -2.79 0.61 -12.90
CA GLN A 45 -2.67 -0.58 -12.06
C GLN A 45 -3.47 -0.42 -10.75
N LEU A 46 -3.45 0.76 -10.12
CA LEU A 46 -4.25 1.06 -8.93
C LEU A 46 -5.76 0.92 -9.22
N ARG A 47 -6.24 1.43 -10.36
CA ARG A 47 -7.63 1.26 -10.79
C ARG A 47 -7.97 -0.21 -11.05
N ALA A 48 -7.10 -0.97 -11.71
CA ALA A 48 -7.34 -2.40 -11.93
C ALA A 48 -7.43 -3.19 -10.62
N ILE A 49 -6.59 -2.87 -9.62
CA ILE A 49 -6.68 -3.48 -8.29
C ILE A 49 -8.03 -3.12 -7.63
N ARG A 50 -8.43 -1.85 -7.64
CA ARG A 50 -9.75 -1.42 -7.13
C ARG A 50 -10.88 -2.20 -7.80
N ASP A 51 -10.90 -2.23 -9.12
CA ASP A 51 -12.00 -2.79 -9.92
C ASP A 51 -12.13 -4.31 -9.73
N SER A 52 -11.03 -5.00 -9.36
CA SER A 52 -11.05 -6.41 -8.96
C SER A 52 -11.58 -6.68 -7.54
N GLY A 53 -11.90 -5.62 -6.76
CA GLY A 53 -12.24 -5.73 -5.34
C GLY A 53 -11.01 -5.89 -4.43
N GLY A 54 -9.83 -5.57 -4.93
CA GLY A 54 -8.52 -5.80 -4.33
C GLY A 54 -8.13 -4.86 -3.19
N VAL A 55 -6.86 -4.91 -2.79
CA VAL A 55 -6.26 -3.98 -1.83
C VAL A 55 -4.77 -3.75 -2.13
N VAL A 56 -4.27 -2.55 -1.85
CA VAL A 56 -2.83 -2.22 -1.86
C VAL A 56 -2.37 -1.95 -0.44
N GLY A 57 -1.38 -2.72 0.02
CA GLY A 57 -0.61 -2.42 1.22
C GLY A 57 0.47 -1.38 0.93
N VAL A 58 0.42 -0.24 1.60
CA VAL A 58 1.43 0.82 1.48
C VAL A 58 2.74 0.36 2.14
N ASN A 59 3.81 0.35 1.34
CA ASN A 59 5.18 -0.01 1.71
C ASN A 59 5.89 1.14 2.43
N PHE A 60 6.61 0.83 3.50
CA PHE A 60 7.28 1.83 4.34
C PHE A 60 8.73 2.10 3.92
N GLY A 61 9.22 1.46 2.86
CA GLY A 61 10.58 1.59 2.36
C GLY A 61 10.85 2.96 1.75
N ASN A 62 11.88 3.66 2.23
CA ASN A 62 12.18 5.04 1.85
C ASN A 62 12.40 5.21 0.33
N ALA A 63 13.04 4.23 -0.29
CA ALA A 63 13.27 4.21 -1.73
C ALA A 63 11.97 4.21 -2.55
N PHE A 64 10.86 3.74 -1.98
CA PHE A 64 9.55 3.66 -2.63
C PHE A 64 8.58 4.77 -2.17
N LEU A 65 8.98 5.59 -1.21
CA LEU A 65 8.20 6.70 -0.65
C LEU A 65 8.65 8.06 -1.18
N ARG A 66 9.96 8.24 -1.35
CA ARG A 66 10.55 9.52 -1.70
C ARG A 66 10.51 9.77 -3.20
N ALA A 67 10.19 10.99 -3.61
CA ALA A 67 10.20 11.37 -5.02
C ALA A 67 11.58 11.19 -5.69
N ASP A 68 12.66 11.29 -4.93
CA ASP A 68 14.04 11.07 -5.40
C ASP A 68 14.46 9.59 -5.43
N GLY A 69 13.62 8.68 -4.91
CA GLY A 69 13.89 7.24 -4.86
C GLY A 69 15.06 6.82 -3.97
N ARG A 70 15.57 7.72 -3.11
CA ARG A 70 16.77 7.44 -2.30
C ARG A 70 16.46 6.59 -1.08
N ARG A 71 17.43 5.78 -0.66
CA ARG A 71 17.41 5.06 0.63
C ARG A 71 17.92 5.98 1.73
N ASP A 72 17.12 6.99 2.07
CA ASP A 72 17.43 7.98 3.08
C ASP A 72 16.49 7.82 4.28
N SER A 73 17.03 7.54 5.45
CA SER A 73 16.25 7.30 6.68
C SER A 73 15.69 8.58 7.29
N ASP A 74 16.19 9.75 6.88
CA ASP A 74 15.57 11.05 7.12
C ASP A 74 14.37 11.26 6.17
N THR A 75 13.37 10.40 6.36
CA THR A 75 12.09 10.40 5.62
C THR A 75 10.96 10.58 6.63
N PRO A 76 10.23 11.70 6.62
CA PRO A 76 9.13 11.91 7.58
C PRO A 76 8.00 10.89 7.43
N LEU A 77 7.34 10.50 8.52
CA LEU A 77 6.16 9.62 8.49
C LEU A 77 5.02 10.18 7.63
N THR A 78 4.94 11.50 7.48
CA THR A 78 3.97 12.16 6.58
C THR A 78 4.16 11.77 5.12
N THR A 79 5.33 11.25 4.73
CA THR A 79 5.57 10.70 3.38
C THR A 79 4.75 9.43 3.16
N ILE A 80 4.61 8.58 4.19
CA ILE A 80 3.73 7.39 4.15
C ILE A 80 2.28 7.85 4.03
N VAL A 81 1.86 8.84 4.84
CA VAL A 81 0.51 9.41 4.79
C VAL A 81 0.18 9.96 3.40
N ARG A 82 1.10 10.68 2.77
CA ARG A 82 0.92 11.20 1.40
C ARG A 82 0.65 10.10 0.38
N HIS A 83 1.29 8.94 0.52
CA HIS A 83 1.01 7.79 -0.32
C HIS A 83 -0.36 7.17 -0.03
N ILE A 84 -0.75 7.07 1.24
CA ILE A 84 -2.09 6.61 1.64
C ILE A 84 -3.16 7.55 1.05
N ASP A 85 -3.03 8.87 1.20
CA ASP A 85 -3.95 9.87 0.66
C ASP A 85 -4.11 9.72 -0.86
N TYR A 86 -2.99 9.59 -1.57
CA TYR A 86 -2.98 9.47 -3.03
C TYR A 86 -3.66 8.18 -3.50
N LEU A 87 -3.38 7.06 -2.83
CA LEU A 87 -4.05 5.80 -3.12
C LEU A 87 -5.55 5.93 -2.82
N ILE A 88 -5.97 6.42 -1.65
CA ILE A 88 -7.39 6.59 -1.31
C ILE A 88 -8.12 7.43 -2.36
N ASN A 89 -7.49 8.50 -2.86
CA ASN A 89 -8.09 9.34 -3.90
C ASN A 89 -8.37 8.58 -5.22
N ILE A 90 -7.56 7.58 -5.57
CA ILE A 90 -7.72 6.80 -6.81
C ILE A 90 -8.63 5.58 -6.60
N MET A 91 -8.39 4.86 -5.51
CA MET A 91 -8.96 3.54 -5.28
C MET A 91 -10.07 3.51 -4.23
N GLY A 92 -10.23 4.55 -3.42
CA GLY A 92 -11.16 4.58 -2.29
C GLY A 92 -10.59 3.92 -1.04
N GLU A 93 -11.08 4.33 0.12
CA GLU A 93 -10.59 3.89 1.44
C GLU A 93 -10.75 2.39 1.71
N ASP A 94 -11.63 1.69 0.99
CA ASP A 94 -11.83 0.24 1.13
C ASP A 94 -10.74 -0.60 0.46
N HIS A 95 -9.81 0.03 -0.26
CA HIS A 95 -8.81 -0.63 -1.11
C HIS A 95 -7.36 -0.29 -0.72
N VAL A 96 -7.15 0.37 0.42
CA VAL A 96 -5.82 0.74 0.92
C VAL A 96 -5.59 0.09 2.28
N ALA A 97 -4.38 -0.42 2.52
CA ALA A 97 -3.99 -1.00 3.80
C ALA A 97 -2.52 -0.72 4.11
N LEU A 98 -2.03 -1.18 5.26
CA LEU A 98 -0.60 -1.18 5.58
C LEU A 98 0.10 -2.43 5.04
N GLY A 99 1.29 -2.27 4.49
CA GLY A 99 2.12 -3.35 3.92
C GLY A 99 3.59 -3.08 4.19
N SER A 100 4.02 -3.20 5.45
CA SER A 100 5.23 -2.54 5.96
C SER A 100 6.53 -2.86 5.25
N ASP A 101 6.70 -4.12 4.83
CA ASP A 101 8.00 -4.66 4.41
C ASP A 101 9.05 -4.64 5.56
N PHE A 102 8.58 -4.80 6.81
CA PHE A 102 9.46 -4.92 7.99
C PHE A 102 10.49 -6.04 7.77
N ASP A 103 11.72 -5.82 8.23
CA ASP A 103 12.89 -6.69 8.03
C ASP A 103 13.32 -6.91 6.56
N GLY A 104 12.62 -6.31 5.59
CA GLY A 104 12.92 -6.41 4.14
C GLY A 104 13.50 -5.13 3.52
N ILE A 105 13.40 -3.97 4.19
CA ILE A 105 13.77 -2.68 3.62
C ILE A 105 14.34 -1.67 4.62
N THR A 106 14.90 -0.57 4.12
CA THR A 106 15.27 0.62 4.91
C THR A 106 14.04 1.49 5.15
N LEU A 107 13.75 1.74 6.42
CA LEU A 107 12.57 2.45 6.92
C LEU A 107 12.91 3.89 7.34
N PRO A 108 11.92 4.76 7.55
CA PRO A 108 12.11 6.03 8.26
C PRO A 108 12.71 5.81 9.65
N ASP A 109 13.67 6.63 10.07
CA ASP A 109 14.23 6.55 11.43
C ASP A 109 13.17 6.78 12.50
N GLU A 110 12.23 7.69 12.23
CA GLU A 110 11.09 7.96 13.13
C GLU A 110 10.20 6.71 13.29
N LEU A 111 10.07 5.88 12.25
CA LEU A 111 9.35 4.61 12.35
C LEU A 111 10.19 3.58 13.11
N GLY A 112 11.44 3.38 12.72
CA GLY A 112 12.31 2.35 13.28
C GLY A 112 11.79 0.95 12.93
N ASP A 113 11.07 0.33 13.85
CA ASP A 113 10.53 -1.03 13.73
C ASP A 113 9.01 -1.06 14.02
N VAL A 114 8.49 -2.25 14.30
CA VAL A 114 7.06 -2.45 14.63
C VAL A 114 6.60 -1.61 15.85
N ALA A 115 7.47 -1.30 16.80
CA ALA A 115 7.15 -0.44 17.94
C ALA A 115 6.91 1.02 17.54
N GLY A 116 7.22 1.41 16.30
CA GLY A 116 6.89 2.71 15.72
C GLY A 116 5.49 2.85 15.14
N LEU A 117 4.73 1.75 14.97
CA LEU A 117 3.38 1.82 14.42
C LEU A 117 2.45 2.80 15.17
N PRO A 118 2.47 2.92 16.51
CA PRO A 118 1.69 3.92 17.21
C PRO A 118 2.00 5.37 16.79
N ARG A 119 3.26 5.67 16.42
CA ARG A 119 3.64 7.01 15.91
C ARG A 119 3.02 7.26 14.54
N LEU A 120 3.12 6.30 13.61
CA LEU A 120 2.46 6.38 12.30
C LEU A 120 0.93 6.54 12.42
N ILE A 121 0.29 5.80 13.33
CA ILE A 121 -1.15 5.92 13.58
C ILE A 121 -1.51 7.31 14.11
N ASN A 122 -0.68 7.90 14.98
CA ASN A 122 -0.88 9.27 15.45
C ASN A 122 -0.69 10.29 14.33
N THR A 123 0.28 10.09 13.42
CA THR A 123 0.44 10.92 12.22
C THR A 123 -0.80 10.86 11.31
N LEU A 124 -1.38 9.66 11.11
CA LEU A 124 -2.63 9.50 10.36
C LEU A 124 -3.79 10.23 11.04
N ARG A 125 -3.99 10.05 12.35
CA ARG A 125 -5.01 10.79 13.11
C ARG A 125 -4.84 12.30 12.98
N ALA A 126 -3.62 12.80 13.14
CA ALA A 126 -3.29 14.22 12.99
C ALA A 126 -3.56 14.74 11.57
N SER A 127 -3.58 13.86 10.58
CA SER A 127 -3.90 14.16 9.18
C SER A 127 -5.40 14.09 8.86
N GLY A 128 -6.26 13.88 9.87
CA GLY A 128 -7.71 13.95 9.74
C GLY A 128 -8.43 12.62 9.54
N TYR A 129 -7.71 11.49 9.63
CA TYR A 129 -8.31 10.16 9.53
C TYR A 129 -9.16 9.85 10.76
N ASP A 130 -10.45 9.60 10.55
CA ASP A 130 -11.34 9.14 11.61
C ASP A 130 -11.09 7.66 11.97
N GLN A 131 -11.72 7.19 13.04
CA GLN A 131 -11.53 5.82 13.53
C GLN A 131 -12.04 4.76 12.54
N LEU A 132 -13.06 5.07 11.73
CA LEU A 132 -13.62 4.14 10.77
C LEU A 132 -12.62 3.88 9.63
N VAL A 133 -12.03 4.95 9.09
CA VAL A 133 -11.01 4.85 8.04
C VAL A 133 -9.73 4.22 8.59
N LEU A 134 -9.31 4.57 9.82
CA LEU A 134 -8.17 3.93 10.46
C LEU A 134 -8.37 2.42 10.60
N ASP A 135 -9.53 1.95 11.06
CA ASP A 135 -9.83 0.53 11.14
C ASP A 135 -9.71 -0.17 9.77
N LYS A 136 -10.16 0.49 8.69
CA LYS A 136 -10.03 0.01 7.31
C LYS A 136 -8.58 -0.18 6.91
N LEU A 137 -7.77 0.85 7.08
CA LEU A 137 -6.33 0.83 6.78
C LEU A 137 -5.57 -0.19 7.60
N LEU A 138 -5.88 -0.31 8.90
CA LEU A 138 -5.11 -1.12 9.83
C LEU A 138 -5.40 -2.62 9.71
N TRP A 139 -6.65 -3.01 9.42
CA TRP A 139 -6.98 -4.44 9.38
C TRP A 139 -8.25 -4.82 8.62
N ARG A 140 -9.30 -3.97 8.56
CA ARG A 140 -10.59 -4.41 7.98
C ARG A 140 -10.49 -4.69 6.48
N ASN A 141 -9.68 -3.93 5.74
CA ASN A 141 -9.51 -4.17 4.31
C ASN A 141 -8.76 -5.47 4.02
N TRP A 142 -7.73 -5.77 4.81
CA TRP A 142 -7.07 -7.07 4.75
C TRP A 142 -8.05 -8.21 5.05
N LEU A 143 -8.81 -8.10 6.14
CA LEU A 143 -9.77 -9.14 6.52
C LEU A 143 -10.86 -9.34 5.45
N ARG A 144 -11.35 -8.26 4.83
CA ARG A 144 -12.33 -8.32 3.73
C ARG A 144 -11.79 -9.13 2.56
N VAL A 145 -10.58 -8.85 2.10
CA VAL A 145 -9.99 -9.54 0.94
C VAL A 145 -9.71 -11.01 1.25
N LEU A 146 -9.19 -11.32 2.44
CA LEU A 146 -8.96 -12.71 2.86
C LEU A 146 -10.26 -13.53 2.91
N LYS A 147 -11.35 -12.95 3.43
CA LYS A 147 -12.68 -13.58 3.40
C LYS A 147 -13.16 -13.83 1.97
N ASN A 148 -13.00 -12.85 1.09
CA ASN A 148 -13.42 -12.97 -0.31
C ASN A 148 -12.68 -14.07 -1.08
N VAL A 149 -11.46 -14.43 -0.68
CA VAL A 149 -10.64 -15.44 -1.37
C VAL A 149 -10.73 -16.84 -0.75
N TRP A 150 -10.98 -16.95 0.56
CA TRP A 150 -11.00 -18.23 1.28
C TRP A 150 -12.38 -18.73 1.67
N GLN A 151 -13.44 -17.97 1.39
CA GLN A 151 -14.83 -18.42 1.51
C GLN A 151 -15.46 -18.79 0.15
N GLN A 152 -14.64 -18.91 -0.90
CA GLN A 152 -15.03 -19.45 -2.22
C GLN A 152 -14.97 -20.97 -2.24
#